data_AF-A0AAV9LZW0-F1
#
_entry.id   AF-A0AAV9LZW0-F1
#
_cell.length_a   1.000
_cell.length_b   1.000
_cell.length_c   1.000
_cell.angle_alpha   90.00
_cell.angle_beta   90.00
_cell.angle_gamma   90.00
#
_symmetry.space_group_name_H-M   'P 1'
#
loop_
_entity.id
_entity.type
_entity.pdbx_description
1 polymer ?
#
loop_
_entity_poly.entity_id
_entity_poly.type
_entity_poly.pdbx_seq_one_letter_code
_entity_poly.pdbx_strand_id
1 'polypeptide(L)'
;MPIYLMSVTGPPKCIINNNHRMFSQFLWNCKEDRRAKHWIAWNDMFLPKEERGLGFRSLIDVSKALFAKLWWDFRTKNTLWSNYMWNKYCKRHGLQTVEWKGGSQVWKLKLQARDYIDQDIWWEARGGHASLWHDNWTQLGELHLLMPISYPRRYEFADISCVMDNNGLNEILLTELFNEEVCEQVKKVLGMEQIFDERYHHWWMPNSKGTFIVKIAWEILRQRTEVQQDIMFIWEKGLHFRLSFLIWRMWLQRIPIGEIQIRFNRHI
;
A
#
# COMPACT_ATOMS: atom_id res chain seq x y z
N MET A 1 -19.78 -0.97 -8.12
CA MET A 1 -18.37 -1.04 -8.59
C MET A 1 -17.90 -2.47 -8.57
N PRO A 2 -17.30 -3.01 -9.64
CA PRO A 2 -16.82 -4.39 -9.70
C PRO A 2 -15.48 -4.53 -8.95
N ILE A 3 -15.48 -4.29 -7.64
CA ILE A 3 -14.30 -4.32 -6.77
C ILE A 3 -13.63 -5.71 -6.81
N TYR A 4 -14.45 -6.77 -6.82
CA TYR A 4 -13.99 -8.16 -6.94
C TYR A 4 -13.25 -8.43 -8.25
N LEU A 5 -13.70 -7.86 -9.36
CA LEU A 5 -13.01 -8.02 -10.64
C LEU A 5 -11.65 -7.32 -10.59
N MET A 6 -11.54 -6.17 -9.93
CA MET A 6 -10.27 -5.45 -9.78
C MET A 6 -9.27 -6.22 -8.93
N SER A 7 -9.70 -6.91 -7.87
CA SER A 7 -8.81 -7.73 -7.04
C SER A 7 -8.29 -8.99 -7.74
N VAL A 8 -9.03 -9.50 -8.72
CA VAL A 8 -8.66 -10.74 -9.41
C VAL A 8 -7.88 -10.47 -10.69
N THR A 9 -8.29 -9.47 -11.48
CA THR A 9 -7.76 -9.29 -12.85
C THR A 9 -6.68 -8.24 -12.94
N GLY A 10 -6.69 -7.23 -12.05
CA GLY A 10 -5.81 -6.08 -12.16
C GLY A 10 -5.96 -5.39 -13.53
N PRO A 11 -7.12 -4.76 -13.79
CA PRO A 11 -7.47 -4.29 -15.12
C PRO A 11 -6.42 -3.32 -15.66
N PRO A 12 -6.12 -3.37 -16.97
CA PRO A 12 -5.20 -2.43 -17.60
C PRO A 12 -5.58 -0.97 -17.30
N LYS A 13 -4.57 -0.11 -17.16
CA LYS A 13 -4.77 1.34 -16.92
C LYS A 13 -5.74 1.98 -17.91
N CYS A 14 -5.75 1.54 -19.16
CA CYS A 14 -6.69 2.01 -20.18
C CYS A 14 -8.16 1.81 -19.78
N ILE A 15 -8.51 0.63 -19.25
CA ILE A 15 -9.88 0.33 -18.80
C ILE A 15 -10.23 1.17 -17.56
N ILE A 16 -9.29 1.30 -16.64
CA ILE A 16 -9.48 2.14 -15.44
C ILE A 16 -9.72 3.60 -15.84
N ASN A 17 -8.92 4.13 -16.76
CA ASN A 17 -9.07 5.48 -17.28
C ASN A 17 -10.38 5.67 -18.04
N ASN A 18 -10.84 4.65 -18.77
CA ASN A 18 -12.15 4.68 -19.42
C ASN A 18 -13.28 4.77 -18.37
N ASN A 19 -13.21 3.98 -17.30
CA ASN A 19 -14.17 4.07 -16.20
C ASN A 19 -14.14 5.45 -15.53
N HIS A 20 -12.94 6.00 -15.27
CA HIS A 20 -12.79 7.36 -14.73
C HIS A 20 -13.41 8.40 -15.65
N ARG A 21 -13.24 8.27 -16.98
CA ARG A 21 -13.88 9.15 -17.96
C ARG A 21 -15.40 9.04 -17.90
N MET A 22 -15.95 7.83 -17.83
CA MET A 22 -17.40 7.62 -17.72
C MET A 22 -17.96 8.22 -16.42
N PHE A 23 -17.27 8.06 -15.29
CA PHE A 23 -17.68 8.67 -14.01
C PHE A 23 -17.61 10.19 -14.06
N SER A 24 -16.56 10.73 -14.71
CA SER A 24 -16.42 12.17 -14.91
C SER A 24 -17.53 12.73 -15.78
N GLN A 25 -17.83 12.06 -16.89
CA GLN A 25 -18.95 12.42 -17.76
C GLN A 25 -20.28 12.35 -17.01
N PHE A 26 -20.53 11.29 -16.25
CA PHE A 26 -21.74 11.17 -15.44
C PHE A 26 -21.88 12.31 -14.42
N LEU A 27 -20.79 12.69 -13.75
CA LEU A 27 -20.84 13.74 -12.74
C LEU A 27 -21.04 15.14 -13.34
N TRP A 28 -20.39 15.43 -14.48
CA TRP A 28 -20.39 16.77 -15.07
C TRP A 28 -21.47 16.98 -16.13
N ASN A 29 -21.94 15.93 -16.81
CA ASN A 29 -23.00 16.04 -17.82
C ASN A 29 -24.38 16.16 -17.17
N CYS A 30 -24.95 17.37 -17.20
CA CYS A 30 -26.32 17.62 -16.76
C CYS A 30 -27.38 17.53 -17.88
N LYS A 31 -26.99 17.46 -19.18
CA LYS A 31 -27.92 17.36 -20.32
C LYS A 31 -27.32 16.51 -21.44
N GLU A 32 -28.17 15.73 -22.13
CA GLU A 32 -27.78 14.77 -23.17
C GLU A 32 -27.08 15.40 -24.39
N ASP A 33 -27.30 16.70 -24.64
CA ASP A 33 -27.02 17.30 -25.96
C ASP A 33 -25.88 18.35 -25.97
N ARG A 34 -25.18 18.55 -24.85
CA ARG A 34 -24.00 19.46 -24.82
C ARG A 34 -22.84 18.81 -24.07
N ARG A 35 -21.64 18.85 -24.65
CA ARG A 35 -20.38 18.52 -23.95
C ARG A 35 -20.29 19.36 -22.68
N ALA A 36 -20.51 18.76 -21.52
CA ALA A 36 -20.37 19.51 -20.28
C ALA A 36 -18.90 19.82 -20.01
N LYS A 37 -18.65 21.03 -19.52
CA LYS A 37 -17.31 21.47 -19.15
C LYS A 37 -16.93 20.79 -17.83
N HIS A 38 -15.80 20.10 -17.82
CA HIS A 38 -15.18 19.58 -16.61
C HIS A 38 -14.51 20.74 -15.88
N TRP A 39 -15.04 21.11 -14.71
CA TRP A 39 -14.55 22.27 -13.96
C TRP A 39 -13.29 21.98 -13.14
N ILE A 40 -13.13 20.72 -12.74
CA ILE A 40 -12.07 20.23 -11.87
C ILE A 40 -11.53 18.93 -12.48
N ALA A 41 -10.21 18.73 -12.42
CA ALA A 41 -9.59 17.52 -12.93
C ALA A 41 -10.07 16.31 -12.11
N TRP A 42 -10.35 15.19 -12.77
CA TRP A 42 -10.88 14.01 -12.10
C TRP A 42 -9.94 13.46 -11.02
N ASN A 43 -8.63 13.63 -11.19
CA ASN A 43 -7.61 13.23 -10.21
C ASN A 43 -7.74 14.02 -8.90
N ASP A 44 -8.02 15.33 -8.97
CA ASP A 44 -8.18 16.18 -7.78
C ASP A 44 -9.45 15.78 -6.99
N MET A 45 -10.42 15.15 -7.66
CA MET A 45 -11.65 14.67 -7.00
C MET A 45 -11.40 13.44 -6.13
N PHE A 46 -10.29 12.71 -6.36
CA PHE A 46 -9.92 11.54 -5.56
C PHE A 46 -9.36 11.89 -4.18
N LEU A 47 -8.94 13.13 -3.99
CA LEU A 47 -8.42 13.57 -2.70
C LEU A 47 -9.56 13.62 -1.67
N PRO A 48 -9.28 13.35 -0.39
CA PRO A 48 -10.22 13.60 0.70
C PRO A 48 -10.74 15.04 0.68
N LYS A 49 -11.85 15.27 1.38
CA LYS A 49 -12.46 16.60 1.45
C LYS A 49 -11.51 17.60 2.09
N GLU A 50 -10.83 17.15 3.13
CA GLU A 50 -9.79 17.87 3.89
C GLU A 50 -8.59 18.25 3.02
N GLU A 51 -8.39 17.53 1.92
CA GLU A 51 -7.30 17.68 0.95
C GLU A 51 -7.80 18.28 -0.39
N ARG A 52 -8.85 19.11 -0.33
CA ARG A 52 -9.43 19.84 -1.48
C ARG A 52 -10.23 19.01 -2.48
N GLY A 53 -10.36 17.70 -2.29
CA GLY A 53 -11.14 16.82 -3.17
C GLY A 53 -12.57 16.56 -2.70
N LEU A 54 -13.17 15.48 -3.20
CA LEU A 54 -14.53 15.03 -2.83
C LEU A 54 -14.54 13.70 -2.07
N GLY A 55 -13.37 13.09 -1.86
CA GLY A 55 -13.22 11.78 -1.23
C GLY A 55 -13.57 10.61 -2.14
N PHE A 56 -13.57 10.79 -3.46
CA PHE A 56 -13.65 9.64 -4.36
C PHE A 56 -12.39 8.80 -4.25
N ARG A 57 -12.48 7.50 -4.53
CA ARG A 57 -11.29 6.65 -4.51
C ARG A 57 -10.82 6.38 -5.92
N SER A 58 -9.55 6.67 -6.18
CA SER A 58 -8.88 6.22 -7.40
C SER A 58 -8.94 4.70 -7.47
N LEU A 59 -9.51 4.19 -8.57
CA LEU A 59 -9.57 2.75 -8.82
C LEU A 59 -8.17 2.12 -8.93
N ILE A 60 -7.16 2.90 -9.33
CA ILE A 60 -5.77 2.44 -9.38
C ILE A 60 -5.28 2.15 -7.96
N ASP A 61 -5.49 3.08 -7.03
CA ASP A 61 -5.02 2.95 -5.65
C ASP A 61 -5.82 1.89 -4.89
N VAL A 62 -7.13 1.78 -5.16
CA VAL A 62 -7.95 0.69 -4.63
C VAL A 62 -7.44 -0.66 -5.14
N SER A 63 -7.10 -0.77 -6.43
CA SER A 63 -6.55 -2.00 -6.99
C SER A 63 -5.21 -2.36 -6.33
N LYS A 64 -4.29 -1.39 -6.15
CA LYS A 64 -3.04 -1.61 -5.42
C LYS A 64 -3.28 -2.11 -3.99
N ALA A 65 -4.19 -1.48 -3.24
CA ALA A 65 -4.53 -1.88 -1.88
C ALA A 65 -5.17 -3.29 -1.79
N LEU A 66 -5.89 -3.72 -2.84
CA LEU A 66 -6.43 -5.08 -2.93
C LEU A 66 -5.33 -6.11 -3.24
N PHE A 67 -4.41 -5.80 -4.15
CA PHE A 67 -3.23 -6.65 -4.38
C PHE A 67 -2.31 -6.70 -3.16
N ALA A 68 -2.26 -5.62 -2.39
CA ALA A 68 -1.57 -5.56 -1.13
C ALA A 68 -2.12 -6.57 -0.12
N LYS A 69 -3.45 -6.61 0.04
CA LYS A 69 -4.11 -7.64 0.84
C LYS A 69 -3.82 -9.05 0.33
N LEU A 70 -3.84 -9.23 -0.99
CA LEU A 70 -3.58 -10.53 -1.62
C LEU A 70 -2.13 -11.00 -1.41
N TRP A 71 -1.19 -10.07 -1.33
CA TRP A 71 0.20 -10.34 -0.97
C TRP A 71 0.34 -10.70 0.51
N TRP A 72 -0.28 -9.92 1.40
CA TRP A 72 -0.35 -10.24 2.82
C TRP A 72 -0.91 -11.64 3.06
N ASP A 73 -2.06 -11.97 2.45
CA ASP A 73 -2.68 -13.30 2.58
C ASP A 73 -1.77 -14.40 2.00
N PHE A 74 -1.01 -14.11 0.95
CA PHE A 74 -0.04 -15.06 0.37
C PHE A 74 1.13 -15.35 1.32
N ARG A 75 1.61 -14.34 2.06
CA ARG A 75 2.70 -14.47 3.03
C ARG A 75 2.28 -15.12 4.34
N THR A 76 1.08 -14.78 4.82
CA THR A 76 0.65 -15.08 6.20
C THR A 76 -0.20 -16.34 6.31
N LYS A 77 -0.89 -16.73 5.23
CA LYS A 77 -1.81 -17.86 5.25
C LYS A 77 -1.27 -19.02 4.43
N ASN A 78 -1.33 -20.21 5.02
CA ASN A 78 -1.09 -21.47 4.33
C ASN A 78 -2.37 -21.95 3.65
N THR A 79 -2.60 -21.49 2.42
CA THR A 79 -3.76 -21.87 1.60
C THR A 79 -3.29 -22.70 0.41
N LEU A 80 -4.19 -23.49 -0.19
CA LEU A 80 -3.88 -24.25 -1.41
C LEU A 80 -3.34 -23.32 -2.52
N TRP A 81 -3.92 -22.14 -2.63
CA TRP A 81 -3.50 -21.13 -3.60
C TRP A 81 -2.12 -20.54 -3.26
N SER A 82 -1.79 -20.28 -1.99
CA SER A 82 -0.47 -19.77 -1.64
C SER A 82 0.60 -20.82 -1.90
N ASN A 83 0.36 -22.08 -1.54
CA ASN A 83 1.27 -23.18 -1.85
C ASN A 83 1.47 -23.38 -3.36
N TYR A 84 0.40 -23.29 -4.15
CA TYR A 84 0.50 -23.35 -5.61
C TYR A 84 1.35 -22.20 -6.18
N MET A 85 1.09 -20.97 -5.74
CA MET A 85 1.83 -19.79 -6.21
C MET A 85 3.29 -19.84 -5.79
N TRP A 86 3.59 -20.30 -4.58
CA TRP A 86 4.95 -20.55 -4.09
C TRP A 86 5.70 -21.54 -4.99
N ASN A 87 5.12 -22.72 -5.21
CA ASN A 87 5.74 -23.78 -6.00
C ASN A 87 5.92 -23.38 -7.48
N LYS A 88 5.00 -22.59 -8.01
CA LYS A 88 5.06 -22.13 -9.40
C LYS A 88 6.11 -21.05 -9.63
N TYR A 89 6.16 -20.04 -8.76
CA TYR A 89 6.96 -18.82 -9.00
C TYR A 89 8.20 -18.69 -8.12
N CYS A 90 8.17 -19.18 -6.87
CA CYS A 90 9.26 -18.98 -5.92
C CYS A 90 10.28 -20.11 -5.98
N LYS A 91 9.86 -21.36 -6.20
CA LYS A 91 10.75 -22.54 -6.33
C LYS A 91 11.87 -22.55 -5.27
N ARG A 92 13.14 -22.41 -5.69
CA ARG A 92 14.34 -22.39 -4.83
C ARG A 92 14.83 -20.97 -4.48
N HIS A 93 14.19 -19.94 -5.01
CA HIS A 93 14.53 -18.56 -4.72
C HIS A 93 13.66 -18.07 -3.56
N GLY A 94 14.28 -17.42 -2.57
CA GLY A 94 13.53 -16.76 -1.49
C GLY A 94 12.57 -15.70 -2.07
N LEU A 95 11.39 -15.56 -1.48
CA LEU A 95 10.28 -14.69 -1.93
C LEU A 95 10.72 -13.29 -2.38
N GLN A 96 11.70 -12.73 -1.69
CA GLN A 96 12.15 -11.36 -1.84
C GLN A 96 13.11 -11.19 -3.02
N THR A 97 13.79 -12.27 -3.43
CA THR A 97 14.67 -12.30 -4.61
C THR A 97 13.95 -12.68 -5.91
N VAL A 98 12.68 -13.06 -5.83
CA VAL A 98 11.92 -13.47 -7.02
C VAL A 98 11.64 -12.26 -7.90
N GLU A 99 12.24 -12.25 -9.08
CA GLU A 99 11.95 -11.29 -10.15
C GLU A 99 10.85 -11.80 -11.09
N TRP A 100 10.17 -10.87 -11.75
CA TRP A 100 9.18 -11.21 -12.76
C TRP A 100 9.85 -11.68 -14.06
N LYS A 101 9.82 -13.00 -14.30
CA LYS A 101 10.36 -13.64 -15.52
C LYS A 101 9.26 -13.98 -16.55
N GLY A 102 8.14 -13.25 -16.53
CA GLY A 102 6.95 -13.54 -17.33
C GLY A 102 5.88 -14.33 -16.57
N GLY A 103 4.78 -14.67 -17.25
CA GLY A 103 3.65 -15.41 -16.67
C GLY A 103 2.46 -14.52 -16.30
N SER A 104 1.79 -14.83 -15.19
CA SER A 104 0.52 -14.18 -14.83
C SER A 104 0.69 -12.69 -14.51
N GLN A 105 -0.20 -11.86 -15.06
CA GLN A 105 -0.30 -10.45 -14.71
C GLN A 105 -0.59 -10.24 -13.21
N VAL A 106 -1.33 -11.16 -12.58
CA VAL A 106 -1.60 -11.14 -11.14
C VAL A 106 -0.31 -11.32 -10.34
N TRP A 107 0.60 -12.17 -10.80
CA TRP A 107 1.90 -12.35 -10.15
C TRP A 107 2.75 -11.09 -10.26
N LYS A 108 2.75 -10.44 -11.43
CA LYS A 108 3.43 -9.14 -11.60
C LYS A 108 2.91 -8.07 -10.64
N LEU A 109 1.59 -7.94 -10.49
CA LEU A 109 0.98 -6.96 -9.60
C LEU A 109 1.21 -7.27 -8.12
N LYS A 110 1.29 -8.56 -7.77
CA LYS A 110 1.71 -9.01 -6.43
C LYS A 110 3.16 -8.66 -6.12
N LEU A 111 4.08 -8.88 -7.06
CA LEU A 111 5.49 -8.49 -6.89
C LEU A 111 5.61 -6.97 -6.72
N GLN A 112 4.80 -6.18 -7.42
CA GLN A 112 4.73 -4.74 -7.14
C GLN A 112 4.17 -4.44 -5.74
N ALA A 113 3.19 -5.23 -5.28
CA ALA A 113 2.61 -5.05 -3.96
C ALA A 113 3.59 -5.40 -2.83
N ARG A 114 4.47 -6.38 -3.04
CA ARG A 114 5.58 -6.74 -2.14
C ARG A 114 6.38 -5.50 -1.76
N ASP A 115 6.82 -4.75 -2.77
CA ASP A 115 7.71 -3.60 -2.59
C ASP A 115 7.06 -2.47 -1.77
N TYR A 116 5.72 -2.44 -1.65
CA TYR A 116 5.02 -1.43 -0.85
C TYR A 116 4.71 -1.86 0.59
N ILE A 117 4.73 -3.17 0.89
CA ILE A 117 4.14 -3.69 2.15
C ILE A 117 5.16 -4.44 2.97
N ASP A 118 6.14 -5.11 2.37
CA ASP A 118 7.06 -5.97 3.12
C ASP A 118 7.78 -5.21 4.25
N GLN A 119 8.09 -3.92 4.03
CA GLN A 119 8.64 -3.02 5.04
C GLN A 119 7.70 -2.79 6.23
N ASP A 120 6.39 -2.83 6.01
CA ASP A 120 5.33 -2.63 7.01
C ASP A 120 4.95 -3.92 7.76
N ILE A 121 5.50 -5.07 7.37
CA ILE A 121 5.24 -6.37 8.02
C ILE A 121 6.35 -6.64 9.03
N TRP A 122 6.00 -6.72 10.30
CA TRP A 122 6.89 -7.25 11.31
C TRP A 122 6.70 -8.76 11.48
N TRP A 123 7.80 -9.49 11.56
CA TRP A 123 7.82 -10.94 11.73
C TRP A 123 8.37 -11.30 13.11
N GLU A 124 7.68 -12.20 13.80
CA GLU A 124 8.16 -12.68 15.09
C GLU A 124 9.33 -13.64 14.89
N ALA A 125 10.45 -13.34 15.55
CA ALA A 125 11.69 -14.07 15.37
C ALA A 125 11.61 -15.55 15.83
N ARG A 126 10.77 -15.84 16.83
CA ARG A 126 10.56 -17.20 17.37
C ARG A 126 9.72 -18.10 16.45
N GLY A 127 9.14 -17.55 15.39
CA GLY A 127 8.27 -18.29 14.45
C GLY A 127 9.00 -19.11 13.39
N GLY A 128 10.32 -18.99 13.26
CA GLY A 128 11.19 -19.89 12.49
C GLY A 128 11.07 -19.89 10.95
N HIS A 129 10.06 -19.22 10.36
CA HIS A 129 9.79 -19.25 8.91
C HIS A 129 10.00 -17.91 8.18
N ALA A 130 10.48 -16.88 8.88
CA ALA A 130 10.83 -15.60 8.27
C ALA A 130 12.29 -15.59 7.85
N SER A 131 12.59 -14.90 6.75
CA SER A 131 13.94 -14.79 6.19
C SER A 131 14.81 -13.89 7.06
N LEU A 132 16.04 -14.34 7.35
CA LEU A 132 16.98 -13.60 8.18
C LEU A 132 17.29 -12.20 7.64
N TRP A 133 17.50 -12.08 6.33
CA TRP A 133 17.98 -10.84 5.68
C TRP A 133 16.87 -9.98 5.09
N HIS A 134 15.79 -10.63 4.66
CA HIS A 134 14.79 -9.99 3.82
C HIS A 134 13.47 -9.70 4.53
N ASP A 135 13.27 -10.21 5.73
CA ASP A 135 12.08 -9.93 6.52
C ASP A 135 12.41 -9.01 7.70
N ASN A 136 11.48 -8.11 8.05
CA ASN A 136 11.65 -7.20 9.16
C ASN A 136 11.25 -7.89 10.48
N TRP A 137 12.21 -8.55 11.12
CA TRP A 137 12.03 -9.15 12.45
C TRP A 137 12.66 -8.31 13.57
N THR A 138 13.53 -7.36 13.23
CA THR A 138 14.26 -6.50 14.17
C THR A 138 13.59 -5.16 14.44
N GLN A 139 12.44 -4.87 13.80
CA GLN A 139 11.76 -3.56 13.78
C GLN A 139 12.55 -2.42 13.13
N LEU A 140 13.76 -2.68 12.65
CA LEU A 140 14.60 -1.72 11.94
C LEU A 140 14.33 -1.71 10.43
N GLY A 141 13.53 -2.66 9.95
CA GLY A 141 13.33 -2.93 8.53
C GLY A 141 14.09 -4.17 8.07
N GLU A 142 14.24 -4.29 6.76
CA GLU A 142 14.92 -5.42 6.14
C GLU A 142 16.44 -5.23 6.27
N LEU A 143 17.13 -6.17 6.93
CA LEU A 143 18.56 -6.04 7.23
C LEU A 143 19.42 -5.88 5.96
N HIS A 144 19.01 -6.47 4.84
CA HIS A 144 19.73 -6.35 3.58
C HIS A 144 19.72 -4.92 2.99
N LEU A 145 18.79 -4.05 3.41
CA LEU A 145 18.73 -2.63 3.04
C LEU A 145 19.54 -1.75 3.98
N LEU A 146 19.68 -2.15 5.24
CA LEU A 146 20.46 -1.41 6.24
C LEU A 146 21.97 -1.62 6.07
N MET A 147 22.37 -2.80 5.59
CA MET A 147 23.77 -3.15 5.40
C MET A 147 24.30 -2.70 4.02
N PRO A 148 25.56 -2.24 3.93
CA PRO A 148 26.17 -1.92 2.64
C PRO A 148 26.13 -3.11 1.67
N ILE A 149 26.00 -2.83 0.37
CA ILE A 149 25.94 -3.86 -0.69
C ILE A 149 27.19 -4.76 -0.69
N SER A 150 28.33 -4.24 -0.22
CA SER A 150 29.59 -4.98 -0.09
C SER A 150 29.64 -5.93 1.12
N TYR A 151 28.63 -5.91 2.00
CA TYR A 151 28.61 -6.77 3.17
C TYR A 151 28.33 -8.23 2.77
N PRO A 152 29.13 -9.20 3.26
CA PRO A 152 28.95 -10.59 2.89
C PRO A 152 27.64 -11.13 3.47
N ARG A 153 26.63 -11.33 2.62
CA ARG A 153 25.33 -11.94 2.97
C ARG A 153 25.47 -13.45 3.13
N ARG A 154 26.15 -13.88 4.18
CA ARG A 154 26.22 -15.29 4.55
C ARG A 154 24.81 -15.78 4.89
N TYR A 155 24.45 -16.96 4.39
CA TYR A 155 23.12 -17.53 4.60
C TYR A 155 21.96 -16.63 4.10
N GLU A 156 22.11 -16.05 2.90
CA GLU A 156 21.10 -15.15 2.29
C GLU A 156 19.67 -15.74 2.26
N PHE A 157 19.56 -17.06 2.10
CA PHE A 157 18.28 -17.79 2.08
C PHE A 157 17.95 -18.53 3.38
N ALA A 158 18.69 -18.29 4.47
CA ALA A 158 18.37 -18.90 5.75
C ALA A 158 17.20 -18.18 6.43
N ASP A 159 16.49 -18.97 7.21
CA ASP A 159 15.43 -18.48 8.08
C ASP A 159 16.02 -18.05 9.44
N ILE A 160 15.24 -17.25 10.18
CA ILE A 160 15.61 -16.79 11.53
C ILE A 160 15.86 -17.95 12.49
N SER A 161 15.30 -19.13 12.22
CA SER A 161 15.57 -20.36 12.98
C SER A 161 17.07 -20.69 13.07
N CYS A 162 17.91 -20.23 12.14
CA CYS A 162 19.36 -20.42 12.25
C CYS A 162 20.01 -19.59 13.37
N VAL A 163 19.41 -18.45 13.74
CA VAL A 163 19.95 -17.52 14.75
C VAL A 163 19.14 -17.56 16.04
N MET A 164 17.90 -18.04 15.99
CA MET A 164 17.00 -18.12 17.13
C MET A 164 16.33 -19.48 17.21
N ASP A 165 16.65 -20.21 18.27
CA ASP A 165 16.03 -21.49 18.60
C ASP A 165 15.12 -21.34 19.83
N ASN A 166 14.40 -22.41 20.17
CA ASN A 166 13.59 -22.51 21.40
C ASN A 166 14.40 -22.24 22.69
N ASN A 167 15.73 -22.36 22.62
CA ASN A 167 16.66 -22.12 23.73
C ASN A 167 17.16 -20.67 23.81
N GLY A 168 16.71 -19.80 22.90
CA GLY A 168 17.12 -18.39 22.84
C GLY A 168 17.95 -18.05 21.61
N LEU A 169 18.52 -16.84 21.63
CA LEU A 169 19.32 -16.30 20.54
C LEU A 169 20.74 -16.87 20.56
N ASN A 170 21.21 -17.35 19.41
CA ASN A 170 22.59 -17.78 19.22
C ASN A 170 23.50 -16.57 19.06
N GLU A 171 24.04 -16.08 20.17
CA GLU A 171 24.87 -14.87 20.20
C GLU A 171 26.16 -14.99 19.39
N ILE A 172 26.69 -16.22 19.27
CA ILE A 172 27.92 -16.49 18.51
C ILE A 172 27.66 -16.25 17.02
N LEU A 173 26.61 -16.86 16.48
CA LEU A 173 26.23 -16.65 15.08
C LEU A 173 25.81 -15.21 14.81
N LEU A 174 25.13 -14.56 15.75
CA LEU A 174 24.76 -13.15 15.60
C LEU A 174 25.99 -12.25 15.42
N THR A 175 27.01 -12.45 16.25
CA THR A 175 28.25 -11.65 16.23
C THR A 175 29.10 -11.94 14.99
N GLU A 176 29.00 -13.14 14.42
CA GLU A 176 29.65 -13.48 13.16
C GLU A 176 28.93 -12.88 11.93
N LEU A 177 27.61 -12.68 12.02
CA LEU A 177 26.76 -12.26 10.91
C LEU A 177 26.52 -10.76 10.84
N PHE A 178 26.61 -10.04 11.97
CA PHE A 178 26.26 -8.63 12.07
C PHE A 178 27.31 -7.83 12.83
N ASN A 179 27.31 -6.51 12.60
CA ASN A 179 28.14 -5.57 13.35
C ASN A 179 27.63 -5.42 14.79
N GLU A 180 28.51 -5.02 15.71
CA GLU A 180 28.21 -4.86 17.13
C GLU A 180 26.98 -3.97 17.40
N GLU A 181 26.82 -2.89 16.63
CA GLU A 181 25.66 -1.99 16.74
C GLU A 181 24.33 -2.68 16.42
N VAL A 182 24.28 -3.48 15.35
CA VAL A 182 23.07 -4.25 14.98
C VAL A 182 22.82 -5.35 16.01
N CYS A 183 23.89 -5.99 16.49
CA CYS A 183 23.79 -7.01 17.53
C CYS A 183 23.17 -6.47 18.82
N GLU A 184 23.61 -5.31 19.29
CA GLU A 184 23.04 -4.65 20.48
C GLU A 184 21.58 -4.27 20.28
N GLN A 185 21.22 -3.75 19.11
CA GLN A 185 19.84 -3.41 18.79
C GLN A 185 18.95 -4.65 18.75
N VAL A 186 19.43 -5.74 18.13
CA VAL A 186 18.71 -7.02 18.11
C VAL A 186 18.52 -7.56 19.53
N LYS A 187 19.56 -7.54 20.36
CA LYS A 187 19.45 -7.94 21.78
C LYS A 187 18.45 -7.09 22.55
N LYS A 188 18.40 -5.78 22.29
CA LYS A 188 17.44 -4.87 22.92
C LYS A 188 16.00 -5.17 22.50
N VAL A 189 15.76 -5.43 21.22
CA VAL A 189 14.42 -5.73 20.69
C VAL A 189 13.90 -7.07 21.19
N LEU A 190 14.78 -8.06 21.34
CA LEU A 190 14.42 -9.42 21.78
C LEU A 190 14.43 -9.62 23.30
N GLY A 191 15.19 -8.79 24.02
CA GLY A 191 15.24 -8.79 25.49
C GLY A 191 13.99 -8.19 26.14
N MET A 192 13.12 -7.52 25.36
CA MET A 192 11.76 -7.22 25.81
C MET A 192 10.96 -8.52 25.73
N GLU A 193 10.56 -9.09 26.87
CA GLU A 193 9.63 -10.23 26.89
C GLU A 193 8.35 -9.87 26.13
N GLN A 194 8.29 -10.32 24.89
CA GLN A 194 7.11 -10.16 24.06
C GLN A 194 6.12 -11.26 24.46
N ILE A 195 5.26 -10.93 25.42
CA ILE A 195 4.04 -11.71 25.72
C ILE A 195 3.07 -11.49 24.55
N PHE A 196 3.32 -12.15 23.42
CA PHE A 196 2.33 -12.27 22.37
C PHE A 196 1.72 -13.67 22.42
N ASP A 197 0.39 -13.71 22.42
CA ASP A 197 -0.42 -14.91 22.27
C ASP A 197 0.13 -15.73 21.09
N GLU A 198 0.32 -17.04 21.27
CA GLU A 198 0.93 -18.03 20.35
C GLU A 198 0.32 -18.05 18.93
N ARG A 199 -0.69 -17.22 18.68
CA ARG A 199 -1.47 -17.14 17.45
C ARG A 199 -0.96 -16.13 16.44
N TYR A 200 -0.01 -15.24 16.76
CA TYR A 200 0.40 -14.15 15.84
C TYR A 200 1.90 -14.18 15.49
N HIS A 201 2.26 -15.00 14.50
CA HIS A 201 3.64 -15.10 13.98
C HIS A 201 4.07 -13.88 13.12
N HIS A 202 3.16 -12.92 12.91
CA HIS A 202 3.35 -11.76 12.05
C HIS A 202 2.42 -10.61 12.48
N TRP A 203 2.87 -9.37 12.28
CA TRP A 203 2.15 -8.18 12.68
C TRP A 203 2.25 -7.08 11.62
N TRP A 204 1.10 -6.55 11.17
CA TRP A 204 1.12 -5.40 10.28
C TRP A 204 1.24 -4.10 11.08
N MET A 205 2.42 -3.47 11.02
CA MET A 205 2.78 -2.32 11.86
C MET A 205 1.82 -1.12 11.76
N PRO A 206 1.23 -0.77 10.59
CA PRO A 206 0.31 0.36 10.48
C PRO A 206 -0.99 0.22 11.28
N ASN A 207 -1.31 -0.98 11.77
CA ASN A 207 -2.52 -1.22 12.56
C ASN A 207 -2.15 -1.71 13.97
N SER A 208 -2.72 -1.08 14.99
CA SER A 208 -2.52 -1.47 16.40
C SER A 208 -3.06 -2.85 16.77
N LYS A 209 -3.87 -3.47 15.90
CA LYS A 209 -4.32 -4.86 16.05
C LYS A 209 -3.49 -5.87 15.26
N GLY A 210 -2.48 -5.44 14.52
CA GLY A 210 -1.64 -6.29 13.66
C GLY A 210 -2.35 -6.90 12.45
N THR A 211 -3.64 -6.64 12.25
CA THR A 211 -4.45 -7.21 11.16
C THR A 211 -4.42 -6.33 9.92
N PHE A 212 -4.36 -6.95 8.73
CA PHE A 212 -4.37 -6.21 7.48
C PHE A 212 -5.75 -5.61 7.16
N ILE A 213 -5.81 -4.28 7.00
CA ILE A 213 -7.04 -3.56 6.64
C ILE A 213 -6.82 -2.79 5.33
N VAL A 214 -7.60 -3.13 4.31
CA VAL A 214 -7.52 -2.51 2.96
C VAL A 214 -7.69 -0.99 3.01
N LYS A 215 -8.53 -0.48 3.90
CA LYS A 215 -8.73 0.97 4.08
C LYS A 215 -7.43 1.67 4.52
N ILE A 216 -6.70 1.09 5.47
CA ILE A 216 -5.43 1.64 5.96
C ILE A 216 -4.37 1.50 4.86
N ALA A 217 -4.34 0.36 4.15
CA ALA A 217 -3.38 0.17 3.06
C ALA A 217 -3.61 1.17 1.92
N TRP A 218 -4.86 1.45 1.58
CA TRP A 218 -5.21 2.50 0.62
C TRP A 218 -4.74 3.89 1.09
N GLU A 219 -4.87 4.19 2.38
CA GLU A 219 -4.45 5.46 2.97
C GLU A 219 -2.93 5.67 2.92
N ILE A 220 -2.16 4.58 2.98
CA ILE A 220 -0.69 4.58 2.84
C ILE A 220 -0.29 4.73 1.36
N LEU A 221 -0.98 4.03 0.45
CA LEU A 221 -0.62 3.94 -0.96
C LEU A 221 -1.09 5.13 -1.82
N ARG A 222 -2.09 5.88 -1.36
CA ARG A 222 -2.66 7.00 -2.12
C ARG A 222 -1.71 8.20 -2.17
N GLN A 223 -1.90 9.02 -3.18
CA GLN A 223 -1.31 10.36 -3.20
C GLN A 223 -1.98 11.22 -2.12
N ARG A 224 -1.17 11.92 -1.34
CA ARG A 224 -1.61 12.87 -0.31
C ARG A 224 -1.25 14.28 -0.72
N THR A 225 -2.11 15.22 -0.38
CA THR A 225 -1.83 16.65 -0.49
C THR A 225 -1.99 17.32 0.88
N GLU A 226 -1.61 18.59 0.97
CA GLU A 226 -1.74 19.36 2.20
C GLU A 226 -3.19 19.41 2.68
N VAL A 227 -3.38 19.14 3.97
CA VAL A 227 -4.66 19.26 4.64
C VAL A 227 -4.95 20.73 4.89
N GLN A 228 -6.13 21.18 4.47
CA GLN A 228 -6.57 22.56 4.65
C GLN A 228 -7.82 22.59 5.54
N GLN A 229 -7.67 23.17 6.73
CA GLN A 229 -8.75 23.21 7.73
C GLN A 229 -9.95 24.04 7.24
N ASP A 230 -9.70 25.10 6.48
CA ASP A 230 -10.75 26.01 5.97
C ASP A 230 -11.80 25.29 5.11
N ILE A 231 -11.39 24.24 4.39
CA ILE A 231 -12.29 23.52 3.50
C ILE A 231 -13.24 22.59 4.25
N MET A 232 -12.92 22.26 5.50
CA MET A 232 -13.77 21.41 6.34
C MET A 232 -15.12 22.07 6.64
N PHE A 233 -15.15 23.40 6.79
CA PHE A 233 -16.38 24.17 7.01
C PHE A 233 -17.38 24.06 5.85
N ILE A 234 -16.89 23.79 4.63
CA ILE A 234 -17.75 23.66 3.44
C ILE A 234 -18.63 22.40 3.51
N TRP A 235 -18.15 21.35 4.18
CA TRP A 235 -18.76 20.02 4.18
C TRP A 235 -19.50 19.68 5.48
N GLU A 236 -19.88 20.68 6.27
CA GLU A 236 -20.59 20.52 7.52
C GLU A 236 -21.98 19.87 7.34
N LYS A 237 -22.40 19.06 8.33
CA LYS A 237 -23.62 18.23 8.24
C LYS A 237 -24.92 19.03 8.05
N GLY A 238 -24.95 20.32 8.39
CA GLY A 238 -26.11 21.18 8.25
C GLY A 238 -26.35 21.72 6.83
N LEU A 239 -25.36 21.64 5.94
CA LEU A 239 -25.45 22.17 4.58
C LEU A 239 -25.93 21.11 3.59
N HIS A 240 -26.88 21.50 2.74
CA HIS A 240 -27.32 20.63 1.65
C HIS A 240 -26.17 20.42 0.64
N PHE A 241 -25.97 19.18 0.17
CA PHE A 241 -24.84 18.80 -0.69
C PHE A 241 -24.65 19.73 -1.90
N ARG A 242 -25.73 20.18 -2.55
CA ARG A 242 -25.65 21.10 -3.70
C ARG A 242 -25.02 22.45 -3.35
N LEU A 243 -25.28 22.97 -2.14
CA LEU A 243 -24.70 24.22 -1.65
C LEU A 243 -23.24 24.02 -1.29
N SER A 244 -22.90 22.98 -0.52
CA SER A 244 -21.51 22.62 -0.23
C SER A 244 -20.68 22.43 -1.49
N PHE A 245 -21.24 21.74 -2.50
CA PHE A 245 -20.59 21.54 -3.79
C PHE A 245 -20.37 22.86 -4.56
N LEU A 246 -21.33 23.79 -4.50
CA LEU A 246 -21.17 25.12 -5.10
C LEU A 246 -20.11 25.95 -4.38
N ILE A 247 -20.14 25.99 -3.05
CA ILE A 247 -19.18 26.71 -2.21
C ILE A 247 -17.77 26.14 -2.40
N TRP A 248 -17.63 24.82 -2.46
CA TRP A 248 -16.37 24.15 -2.78
C TRP A 248 -15.81 24.59 -4.15
N ARG A 249 -16.68 24.71 -5.16
CA ARG A 249 -16.29 25.26 -6.47
C ARG A 249 -15.96 26.75 -6.42
N MET A 250 -16.64 27.54 -5.58
CA MET A 250 -16.31 28.96 -5.34
C MET A 250 -14.89 29.06 -4.77
N TRP A 251 -14.61 28.27 -3.75
CA TRP A 251 -13.34 28.23 -3.05
C TRP A 251 -12.19 27.83 -3.99
N LEU A 252 -12.41 26.85 -4.88
CA LEU A 252 -11.45 26.48 -5.92
C LEU A 252 -11.37 27.48 -7.09
N GLN A 253 -12.15 28.55 -7.08
CA GLN A 253 -12.26 29.54 -8.16
C GLN A 253 -12.62 28.90 -9.52
N ARG A 254 -13.43 27.82 -9.52
CA ARG A 254 -13.82 27.04 -10.72
C ARG A 254 -15.28 27.28 -11.11
N ILE A 255 -15.72 28.53 -11.03
CA ILE A 255 -17.07 28.95 -11.39
C ILE A 255 -17.03 29.73 -12.70
N PRO A 256 -18.05 29.57 -13.57
CA PRO A 256 -18.22 30.43 -14.73
C PRO A 256 -18.56 31.87 -14.30
N ILE A 257 -17.53 32.64 -13.96
CA ILE A 257 -17.59 34.10 -13.96
C ILE A 257 -17.02 34.55 -15.31
N GLY A 258 -17.59 35.58 -15.94
CA GLY A 258 -17.30 35.97 -17.33
C GLY A 258 -15.81 36.07 -17.68
N GLU A 259 -14.96 36.51 -16.75
CA GLU A 259 -13.51 36.61 -16.93
C GLU A 259 -12.79 35.25 -17.06
N ILE A 260 -13.25 34.23 -16.33
CA ILE A 260 -12.68 32.87 -16.38
C ILE A 260 -13.05 32.22 -17.72
N GLN A 261 -14.25 32.47 -18.25
CA GLN A 261 -14.66 32.02 -19.58
C GLN A 261 -13.75 32.57 -20.69
N ILE A 262 -13.25 33.80 -20.55
CA ILE A 262 -12.35 34.45 -21.52
C ILE A 262 -10.95 33.82 -21.50
N ARG A 263 -10.39 33.50 -20.32
CA ARG A 263 -9.08 32.83 -20.21
C ARG A 263 -9.08 31.43 -20.82
N PHE A 264 -10.16 30.67 -20.66
CA PHE A 264 -10.25 29.30 -21.18
C PHE A 264 -10.65 29.20 -22.67
N ASN A 265 -11.26 30.24 -23.26
CA ASN A 265 -11.54 30.30 -24.70
C ASN A 265 -10.32 30.70 -25.54
N ARG A 266 -9.21 31.15 -24.95
CA ARG A 266 -7.97 31.50 -25.70
C ARG A 266 -7.08 30.31 -26.05
N HIS A 267 -7.43 29.10 -25.60
CA HIS A 267 -6.66 27.87 -25.82
C HIS A 267 -7.40 26.80 -26.65
N ILE A 268 -8.44 27.20 -27.38
CA ILE A 268 -9.10 26.41 -28.44
C ILE A 268 -8.76 27.09 -29.76
#